data_AF-M7UIH7-F1
#
_entry.id   AF-M7UIH7-F1
#
_cell.length_a   1.000
_cell.length_b   1.000
_cell.length_c   1.000
_cell.angle_alpha   90.00
_cell.angle_beta   90.00
_cell.angle_gamma   90.00
#
_symmetry.space_group_name_H-M   'P 1'
#
loop_
_entity.id
_entity.type
_entity.pdbx_description
1 polymer ?
#
loop_
_entity_poly.entity_id
_entity_poly.type
_entity_poly.pdbx_seq_one_letter_code
_entity_poly.pdbx_strand_id
1 'polypeptide(L)'
;MTALSMPPNHPLISEILPSPFPARSKTASANVNGMLTHVTCMYFADKILITISQGGRLGQWVQIPLTSASPTSYDTAIPALNENGYADADADGNGYGNMILPLEHLTPRTLLGAGGEKRERIAHLYASQIGSMVLKRDPEERRSVLLGLGLEMEKDKNKDKDTGGEGERAGYFDLLELVLEVL
;
A
#
# COMPACT_ATOMS: atom_id res chain seq x y z
N MET A 1 57.98 14.30 -9.28
CA MET A 1 56.62 14.28 -9.85
C MET A 1 56.09 12.86 -9.69
N THR A 2 55.28 12.62 -8.66
CA THR A 2 54.70 11.29 -8.42
C THR A 2 53.25 11.52 -8.01
N ALA A 3 52.32 11.31 -8.94
CA ALA A 3 50.90 11.45 -8.71
C ALA A 3 50.40 10.23 -7.92
N LEU A 4 49.76 10.49 -6.77
CA LEU A 4 49.05 9.48 -5.98
C LEU A 4 47.78 9.07 -6.73
N SER A 5 47.73 7.81 -7.14
CA SER A 5 46.55 7.12 -7.68
C SER A 5 45.50 6.96 -6.57
N MET A 6 44.30 7.51 -6.75
CA MET A 6 43.15 7.27 -5.88
C MET A 6 42.57 5.87 -6.15
N PRO A 7 42.18 5.10 -5.11
CA PRO A 7 41.60 3.78 -5.29
C PRO A 7 40.17 3.86 -5.91
N PRO A 8 39.71 2.78 -6.57
CA PRO A 8 38.46 2.77 -7.32
C PRO A 8 37.25 2.91 -6.39
N ASN A 9 36.34 3.78 -6.83
CA ASN A 9 35.10 4.15 -6.15
C ASN A 9 34.22 2.90 -5.94
N HIS A 10 34.11 2.43 -4.69
CA HIS A 10 33.12 1.44 -4.29
C HIS A 10 31.74 2.12 -4.39
N PRO A 11 30.70 1.50 -4.99
CA PRO A 11 29.37 2.11 -5.01
C PRO A 11 28.92 2.34 -3.57
N LEU A 12 28.62 3.60 -3.25
CA LEU A 12 28.13 4.05 -1.95
C LEU A 12 26.76 3.43 -1.70
N ILE A 13 26.57 2.97 -0.47
CA ILE A 13 25.29 2.63 0.14
C ILE A 13 24.26 3.69 -0.28
N SER A 14 23.15 3.27 -0.88
CA SER A 14 22.05 4.10 -1.41
C SER A 14 21.94 5.47 -0.74
N GLU A 15 22.29 6.53 -1.47
CA GLU A 15 22.30 7.89 -0.94
C GLU A 15 20.86 8.37 -0.70
N ILE A 16 20.40 8.33 0.56
CA ILE A 16 19.08 8.84 0.97
C ILE A 16 19.16 10.37 1.00
N LEU A 17 18.57 11.02 0.00
CA LEU A 17 18.51 12.49 -0.03
C LEU A 17 17.56 13.01 1.05
N PRO A 18 17.95 14.01 1.84
CA PRO A 18 17.13 14.52 2.94
C PRO A 18 15.80 15.10 2.42
N SER A 19 14.69 14.67 3.03
CA SER A 19 13.36 15.22 2.76
C SER A 19 13.15 16.56 3.50
N PRO A 20 12.38 17.51 2.93
CA PRO A 20 12.09 18.78 3.58
C PRO A 20 11.34 18.57 4.91
N PHE A 21 11.55 19.49 5.86
CA PHE A 21 10.82 19.53 7.13
C PHE A 21 9.74 20.63 7.09
N PRO A 22 8.49 20.34 7.53
CA PRO A 22 8.00 19.02 7.92
C PRO A 22 7.83 18.08 6.71
N ALA A 23 7.83 16.77 6.97
CA ALA A 23 7.54 15.77 5.94
C ALA A 23 6.17 16.06 5.31
N ARG A 24 6.07 15.91 3.99
CA ARG A 24 4.79 16.11 3.29
C ARG A 24 3.81 15.06 3.79
N SER A 25 2.63 15.50 4.22
CA SER A 25 1.60 14.63 4.76
C SER A 25 0.21 14.97 4.23
N LYS A 26 -0.64 13.96 4.10
CA LYS A 26 -2.07 14.09 3.82
C LYS A 26 -2.85 13.24 4.82
N THR A 27 -4.03 13.71 5.20
CA THR A 27 -4.91 13.02 6.14
C THR A 27 -6.34 13.10 5.63
N ALA A 28 -7.08 12.00 5.75
CA ALA A 28 -8.50 11.92 5.45
C ALA A 28 -9.21 11.13 6.55
N SER A 29 -10.52 11.31 6.68
CA SER A 29 -11.31 10.62 7.69
C SER A 29 -12.72 10.39 7.19
N ALA A 30 -13.21 9.16 7.34
CA ALA A 30 -14.57 8.77 6.97
C ALA A 30 -15.09 7.66 7.87
N ASN A 31 -16.40 7.42 7.83
CA ASN A 31 -17.01 6.26 8.50
C ASN A 31 -16.87 5.04 7.60
N VAL A 32 -16.15 4.02 8.07
CA VAL A 32 -16.02 2.73 7.40
C VAL A 32 -16.68 1.69 8.31
N ASN A 33 -17.70 0.98 7.82
CA ASN A 33 -18.51 0.05 8.63
C ASN A 33 -19.05 0.68 9.93
N GLY A 34 -19.48 1.94 9.87
CA GLY A 34 -19.99 2.67 11.03
C GLY A 34 -18.93 3.10 12.05
N MET A 35 -17.65 2.86 11.78
CA MET A 35 -16.53 3.26 12.63
C MET A 35 -15.75 4.41 12.00
N LEU A 36 -15.58 5.50 12.77
CA LEU A 36 -14.74 6.63 12.33
C LEU A 36 -13.30 6.15 12.14
N THR A 37 -12.83 6.26 10.90
CA THR A 37 -11.53 5.79 10.46
C THR A 37 -10.68 6.98 10.05
N HIS A 38 -9.49 7.09 10.61
CA HIS A 38 -8.50 8.10 10.26
C HIS A 38 -7.40 7.46 9.43
N VAL A 39 -7.13 8.02 8.26
CA VAL A 39 -6.03 7.61 7.38
C VAL A 39 -5.06 8.78 7.24
N THR A 40 -3.77 8.51 7.40
CA THR A 40 -2.70 9.50 7.18
C THR A 40 -1.60 8.89 6.35
N CYS A 41 -1.13 9.64 5.36
CA CYS A 41 0.02 9.31 4.53
C CYS A 41 1.11 10.36 4.76
N MET A 42 2.35 9.93 5.01
CA MET A 42 3.53 10.79 5.17
C MET A 42 4.67 10.28 4.30
N TYR A 43 5.34 11.19 3.59
CA TYR A 43 6.44 10.86 2.70
C TYR A 43 7.78 11.22 3.35
N PHE A 44 8.56 10.19 3.68
CA PHE A 44 9.96 10.34 4.10
C PHE A 44 10.88 10.06 2.90
N ALA A 45 12.16 10.36 3.08
CA ALA A 45 13.18 10.12 2.05
C ALA A 45 13.33 8.63 1.67
N ASP A 46 13.15 7.73 2.64
CA ASP A 46 13.42 6.28 2.52
C ASP A 46 12.15 5.41 2.51
N LYS A 47 11.01 5.99 2.94
CA LYS A 47 9.75 5.25 3.12
C LYS A 47 8.52 6.14 2.98
N ILE A 48 7.40 5.50 2.68
CA ILE A 48 6.07 6.10 2.78
C ILE A 48 5.40 5.51 4.02
N LEU A 49 5.02 6.35 4.98
CA LEU A 49 4.30 5.92 6.17
C LEU A 49 2.81 6.12 5.94
N ILE A 50 2.04 5.03 6.00
CA ILE A 50 0.59 5.07 5.93
C ILE A 50 0.04 4.52 7.24
N THR A 51 -0.84 5.25 7.90
CA THR A 51 -1.51 4.78 9.13
C THR A 51 -3.00 4.79 8.94
N ILE A 52 -3.65 3.69 9.28
CA ILE A 52 -5.10 3.51 9.30
C ILE A 52 -5.51 3.18 10.73
N SER A 53 -6.28 4.06 11.36
CA SER A 53 -6.66 3.95 12.77
C SER A 53 -8.17 4.10 12.96
N GLN A 54 -8.79 3.10 13.57
CA GLN A 54 -10.15 3.15 14.10
C GLN A 54 -10.09 3.18 15.64
N GLY A 55 -10.89 4.04 16.26
CA GLY A 55 -10.94 4.16 17.73
C GLY A 55 -9.59 4.53 18.39
N GLY A 56 -8.70 5.21 17.66
CA GLY A 56 -7.37 5.61 18.13
C GLY A 56 -6.36 4.46 18.23
N ARG A 57 -6.65 3.30 17.64
CA ARG A 57 -5.80 2.11 17.72
C ARG A 57 -4.83 2.07 16.54
N LEU A 58 -3.62 1.59 16.80
CA LEU A 58 -2.64 1.23 15.78
C LEU A 58 -1.93 -0.04 16.24
N GLY A 59 -2.59 -1.17 15.99
CA GLY A 59 -2.27 -2.43 16.66
C GLY A 59 -1.40 -3.38 15.85
N GLN A 60 -1.13 -3.08 14.59
CA GLN A 60 -0.32 -3.92 13.71
C GLN A 60 0.49 -3.06 12.75
N TRP A 61 1.72 -3.48 12.46
CA TRP A 61 2.61 -2.82 11.52
C TRP A 61 3.07 -3.81 10.45
N VAL A 62 2.95 -3.41 9.20
CA VAL A 62 3.32 -4.21 8.03
C VAL A 62 4.23 -3.38 7.13
N GLN A 63 5.35 -3.95 6.73
CA GLN A 63 6.25 -3.34 5.74
C GLN A 63 5.97 -3.96 4.37
N ILE A 64 5.91 -3.14 3.33
CA ILE A 64 5.78 -3.56 1.94
C ILE A 64 6.98 -3.02 1.17
N PRO A 65 7.94 -3.86 0.74
CA PRO A 65 8.97 -3.44 -0.20
C PRO A 65 8.32 -3.23 -1.58
N LEU A 66 8.46 -2.02 -2.14
CA LEU A 66 7.96 -1.72 -3.50
C LEU A 66 8.98 -2.06 -4.59
N THR A 67 10.26 -2.17 -4.26
CA THR A 67 11.25 -2.74 -5.16
C THR A 67 11.09 -4.25 -5.21
N SER A 68 11.00 -4.81 -6.41
CA SER A 68 11.13 -6.25 -6.54
C SER A 68 12.52 -6.73 -6.10
N ALA A 69 12.55 -7.88 -5.43
CA ALA A 69 13.79 -8.56 -5.03
C ALA A 69 14.58 -9.13 -6.21
N SER A 70 13.99 -9.20 -7.41
CA SER A 70 14.67 -9.66 -8.62
C SER A 70 14.74 -8.56 -9.69
N PRO A 71 15.95 -8.21 -10.18
CA PRO A 71 16.14 -7.20 -11.22
C PRO A 71 15.55 -7.61 -12.58
N THR A 72 15.08 -8.85 -12.76
CA THR A 72 14.36 -9.31 -13.96
C THR A 72 12.84 -9.30 -13.84
N SER A 73 12.31 -9.04 -12.64
CA SER A 73 10.86 -8.93 -12.39
C SER A 73 10.46 -7.46 -12.37
N TYR A 74 10.64 -6.79 -13.50
CA TYR A 74 9.75 -5.70 -13.86
C TYR A 74 8.43 -6.39 -14.17
N ASP A 75 7.42 -6.13 -13.35
CA ASP A 75 6.07 -6.57 -13.62
C ASP A 75 5.60 -5.83 -14.89
N THR A 76 5.58 -6.55 -16.01
CA THR A 76 4.70 -6.25 -17.14
C THR A 76 3.26 -6.34 -16.65
N ALA A 77 2.82 -5.37 -15.84
CA ALA A 77 1.45 -4.92 -15.92
C ALA A 77 1.30 -4.43 -17.37
N ILE A 78 0.78 -5.32 -18.20
CA ILE A 78 0.54 -5.12 -19.63
C ILE A 78 0.01 -3.69 -19.80
N PRO A 79 0.69 -2.80 -20.56
CA PRO A 79 -0.02 -1.63 -21.05
C PRO A 79 -1.15 -2.22 -21.88
N ALA A 80 -2.41 -1.92 -21.55
CA ALA A 80 -3.54 -2.29 -22.39
C ALA A 80 -3.44 -1.51 -23.71
N LEU A 81 -2.49 -1.93 -24.55
CA LEU A 81 -2.29 -1.56 -25.93
C LEU A 81 -2.62 -2.83 -26.70
N ASN A 82 -3.79 -2.85 -27.31
CA ASN A 82 -3.98 -3.73 -28.45
C ASN A 82 -3.11 -3.20 -29.61
N GLU A 83 -2.86 -4.07 -30.59
CA GLU A 83 -1.95 -3.87 -31.73
C GLU A 83 -2.29 -2.68 -32.64
N ASN A 84 -3.36 -1.93 -32.35
CA ASN A 84 -3.91 -0.87 -33.22
C ASN A 84 -4.01 0.52 -32.55
N GLY A 85 -3.47 0.74 -31.35
CA GLY A 85 -3.27 2.09 -30.80
C GLY A 85 -4.54 2.90 -30.47
N TYR A 86 -5.70 2.26 -30.36
CA TYR A 86 -6.94 2.88 -29.88
C TYR A 86 -7.44 2.13 -28.64
N ALA A 87 -7.69 2.89 -27.55
CA ALA A 87 -8.29 2.37 -26.32
C ALA A 87 -9.71 1.89 -26.61
N ASP A 88 -9.88 0.56 -26.68
CA ASP A 88 -11.18 -0.05 -26.81
C ASP A 88 -11.78 -0.23 -25.41
N ALA A 89 -12.79 0.59 -25.12
CA ALA A 89 -13.66 0.42 -23.99
C ALA A 89 -14.79 -0.53 -24.41
N ASP A 90 -14.65 -1.83 -24.11
CA ASP A 90 -15.69 -2.70 -23.52
C ASP A 90 -15.52 -4.17 -23.89
N ALA A 91 -15.57 -5.03 -22.86
CA ALA A 91 -16.27 -6.31 -22.95
C ALA A 91 -16.86 -6.78 -21.60
N ASP A 92 -16.84 -5.93 -20.58
CA ASP A 92 -17.59 -6.02 -19.32
C ASP A 92 -17.36 -4.67 -18.65
N GLY A 93 -18.35 -3.77 -18.69
CA GLY A 93 -18.27 -2.32 -18.42
C GLY A 93 -17.81 -1.88 -17.02
N ASN A 94 -16.68 -2.40 -16.56
CA ASN A 94 -15.98 -2.05 -15.34
C ASN A 94 -14.52 -1.80 -15.70
N GLY A 95 -14.18 -0.56 -16.04
CA GLY A 95 -12.80 -0.04 -16.18
C GLY A 95 -11.94 -0.13 -14.89
N TYR A 96 -12.38 -0.93 -13.92
CA TYR A 96 -11.76 -1.21 -12.64
C TYR A 96 -10.99 -2.55 -12.62
N GLY A 97 -11.05 -3.37 -13.68
CA GLY A 97 -10.43 -4.70 -13.73
C GLY A 97 -8.94 -4.72 -13.36
N ASN A 98 -8.18 -3.71 -13.79
CA ASN A 98 -6.74 -3.62 -13.51
C ASN A 98 -6.44 -2.94 -12.16
N MET A 99 -7.44 -2.40 -11.46
CA MET A 99 -7.30 -1.87 -10.09
C MET A 99 -7.33 -2.99 -9.03
N ILE A 100 -7.87 -4.16 -9.38
CA ILE A 100 -8.37 -5.16 -8.43
C ILE A 100 -7.34 -6.21 -7.99
N LEU A 101 -6.27 -6.44 -8.76
CA LEU A 101 -5.27 -7.45 -8.41
C LEU A 101 -4.02 -6.82 -7.78
N PRO A 102 -3.55 -7.32 -6.62
CA PRO A 102 -2.28 -6.92 -6.06
C PRO A 102 -1.13 -7.37 -6.97
N LEU A 103 -0.09 -6.54 -7.08
CA LEU A 103 1.10 -6.87 -7.87
C LEU A 103 1.82 -8.08 -7.24
N GLU A 104 2.17 -9.07 -8.05
CA GLU A 104 2.65 -10.38 -7.59
C GLU A 104 4.00 -10.32 -6.86
N HIS A 105 4.78 -9.26 -7.08
CA HIS A 105 6.10 -9.08 -6.47
C HIS A 105 6.06 -8.40 -5.09
N LEU A 106 4.89 -7.92 -4.64
CA LEU A 106 4.76 -7.32 -3.32
C LEU A 106 4.74 -8.39 -2.25
N THR A 107 5.69 -8.29 -1.31
CA THR A 107 5.84 -9.26 -0.21
C THR A 107 5.65 -8.58 1.15
N PRO A 108 4.39 -8.40 1.61
CA PRO A 108 4.13 -7.81 2.91
C PRO A 108 4.78 -8.60 4.04
N ARG A 109 5.42 -7.89 4.97
CA ARG A 109 6.04 -8.46 6.17
C ARG A 109 5.48 -7.80 7.42
N THR A 110 4.85 -8.59 8.28
CA THR A 110 4.42 -8.09 9.60
C THR A 110 5.64 -7.80 10.47
N LEU A 111 5.75 -6.58 10.98
CA LEU A 111 6.81 -6.16 11.90
C LEU A 111 6.39 -6.27 13.37
N LEU A 112 5.13 -5.92 13.67
CA LEU A 112 4.58 -5.92 15.02
C LEU A 112 3.09 -6.24 14.97
N GLY A 113 2.58 -6.88 16.03
CA GLY A 113 1.14 -6.93 16.27
C GLY A 113 0.39 -8.00 15.45
N ALA A 114 1.08 -9.09 15.09
CA ALA A 114 0.47 -10.29 14.52
C ALA A 114 -0.45 -10.96 15.55
N GLY A 115 -1.66 -10.41 15.73
CA GLY A 115 -2.66 -10.87 16.71
C GLY A 115 -3.43 -12.11 16.25
N GLY A 116 -2.74 -13.08 15.64
CA GLY A 116 -3.29 -14.33 15.08
C GLY A 116 -3.42 -14.35 13.55
N GLU A 117 -3.54 -15.55 12.98
CA GLU A 117 -3.50 -15.78 11.53
C GLU A 117 -4.57 -15.01 10.74
N LYS A 118 -5.83 -14.96 11.23
CA LYS A 118 -6.91 -14.24 10.54
C LYS A 118 -6.56 -12.75 10.39
N ARG A 119 -6.07 -12.14 11.48
CA ARG A 119 -5.72 -10.72 11.49
C ARG A 119 -4.51 -10.44 10.61
N GLU A 120 -3.52 -11.32 10.64
CA GLU A 120 -2.34 -11.22 9.78
C GLU A 120 -2.71 -11.32 8.29
N ARG A 121 -3.53 -12.30 7.91
CA ARG A 121 -4.00 -12.46 6.52
C ARG A 121 -4.74 -11.23 6.01
N ILE A 122 -5.65 -10.66 6.82
CA ILE A 122 -6.38 -9.44 6.45
C ILE A 122 -5.42 -8.26 6.31
N ALA A 123 -4.47 -8.11 7.23
CA ALA A 123 -3.48 -7.04 7.14
C ALA A 123 -2.58 -7.16 5.91
N HIS A 124 -2.17 -8.37 5.54
CA HIS A 124 -1.39 -8.61 4.31
C HIS A 124 -2.20 -8.31 3.06
N LEU A 125 -3.49 -8.65 3.04
CA LEU A 125 -4.39 -8.29 1.94
C LEU A 125 -4.44 -6.77 1.73
N TYR A 126 -4.70 -6.00 2.81
CA TYR A 126 -4.68 -4.53 2.73
C TYR A 126 -3.31 -4.00 2.32
N ALA A 127 -2.24 -4.56 2.89
CA ALA A 127 -0.87 -4.15 2.58
C ALA A 127 -0.51 -4.34 1.10
N SER A 128 -0.83 -5.50 0.52
CA SER A 128 -0.59 -5.76 -0.90
C SER A 128 -1.40 -4.84 -1.81
N GLN A 129 -2.67 -4.59 -1.47
CA GLN A 129 -3.52 -3.71 -2.27
C GLN A 129 -3.04 -2.25 -2.21
N ILE A 130 -2.73 -1.75 -1.01
CA ILE A 130 -2.22 -0.38 -0.82
C ILE A 130 -0.86 -0.22 -1.51
N GLY A 131 0.05 -1.19 -1.39
CA GLY A 131 1.32 -1.16 -2.12
C GLY A 131 1.12 -1.09 -3.65
N SER A 132 0.14 -1.83 -4.16
CA SER A 132 -0.23 -1.80 -5.58
C SER A 132 -0.81 -0.45 -6.00
N MET A 133 -1.60 0.19 -5.13
CA MET A 133 -2.13 1.53 -5.39
C MET A 133 -1.03 2.59 -5.42
N VAL A 134 -0.02 2.49 -4.55
CA VAL A 134 1.15 3.36 -4.56
C VAL A 134 1.91 3.21 -5.88
N LEU A 135 2.21 1.99 -6.31
CA LEU A 135 2.90 1.74 -7.58
C LEU A 135 2.08 2.14 -8.82
N LYS A 136 0.75 2.01 -8.78
CA LYS A 136 -0.12 2.52 -9.85
C LYS A 136 -0.09 4.05 -9.94
N ARG A 137 0.03 4.73 -8.79
CA ARG A 137 0.10 6.19 -8.71
C ARG A 137 1.46 6.72 -9.18
N ASP A 138 2.53 6.05 -8.77
CA ASP A 138 3.92 6.38 -9.12
C ASP A 138 4.71 5.08 -9.39
N PRO A 139 4.82 4.66 -10.66
CA PRO A 139 5.52 3.42 -11.04
C PRO A 139 7.02 3.43 -10.74
N GLU A 140 7.62 4.63 -10.58
CA GLU A 140 9.04 4.76 -10.24
C GLU A 140 9.29 4.76 -8.73
N GLU A 141 8.25 4.59 -7.92
CA GLU A 141 8.40 4.52 -6.47
C GLU A 141 9.21 3.29 -6.06
N ARG A 142 10.35 3.54 -5.40
CA ARG A 142 11.26 2.49 -4.90
C ARG A 142 11.30 2.42 -3.38
N ARG A 143 10.72 3.40 -2.67
CA ARG A 143 10.69 3.41 -1.21
C ARG A 143 9.79 2.31 -0.68
N SER A 144 10.12 1.78 0.50
CA SER A 144 9.20 0.84 1.16
C SER A 144 7.99 1.57 1.74
N VAL A 145 6.83 0.93 1.72
CA VAL A 145 5.64 1.41 2.43
C VAL A 145 5.64 0.79 3.82
N LEU A 146 5.53 1.62 4.85
CA LEU A 146 5.29 1.20 6.23
C LEU A 146 3.83 1.46 6.56
N LEU A 147 3.05 0.40 6.70
CA LEU A 147 1.61 0.45 6.95
C LEU A 147 1.31 0.12 8.42
N GLY A 148 0.74 1.08 9.14
CA GLY A 148 0.16 0.88 10.47
C GLY A 148 -1.34 0.62 10.37
N LEU A 149 -1.83 -0.46 10.95
CA LEU A 149 -3.24 -0.88 10.93
C LEU A 149 -3.79 -1.02 12.34
N GLY A 150 -4.89 -0.33 12.60
CA GLY A 150 -5.71 -0.50 13.79
C GLY A 150 -7.18 -0.55 13.42
N LEU A 151 -7.56 -1.59 12.67
CA LEU A 151 -8.94 -1.89 12.37
C LEU A 151 -9.58 -2.60 13.57
N GLU A 152 -10.79 -2.18 13.95
CA GLU A 152 -11.59 -2.91 14.92
C GLU A 152 -12.19 -4.12 14.18
N MET A 153 -11.55 -5.27 14.33
CA MET A 153 -12.16 -6.53 13.92
C MET A 153 -13.40 -6.70 14.77
N GLU A 154 -14.58 -6.80 14.15
CA GLU A 154 -15.84 -7.03 14.86
C GLU A 154 -15.71 -8.27 15.76
N LYS A 155 -15.41 -8.04 17.03
CA LYS A 155 -15.60 -9.00 18.08
C LYS A 155 -16.96 -8.69 18.68
N ASP A 156 -17.90 -9.58 18.44
CA ASP A 156 -19.06 -9.76 19.32
C ASP A 156 -20.00 -8.55 19.48
N LYS A 157 -20.53 -7.98 18.39
CA LYS A 157 -21.80 -7.23 18.46
C LYS A 157 -22.84 -7.78 17.47
N ASN A 158 -23.74 -8.58 18.04
CA ASN A 158 -24.95 -9.17 17.46
C ASN A 158 -24.79 -10.29 16.42
N LYS A 159 -25.01 -11.51 16.88
CA LYS A 159 -25.38 -12.72 16.11
C LYS A 159 -26.75 -12.61 15.40
N ASP A 160 -27.21 -11.40 15.07
CA ASP A 160 -28.51 -11.17 14.43
C ASP A 160 -28.32 -10.25 13.23
N LYS A 161 -27.92 -10.83 12.08
CA LYS A 161 -28.44 -10.54 10.73
C LYS A 161 -27.65 -11.33 9.68
N ASP A 162 -28.39 -12.03 8.83
CA ASP A 162 -27.99 -12.82 7.65
C ASP A 162 -27.28 -12.01 6.53
N THR A 163 -26.42 -11.05 6.86
CA THR A 163 -25.71 -10.17 5.90
C THR A 163 -24.19 -10.28 6.09
N GLY A 164 -23.71 -11.46 6.48
CA GLY A 164 -22.37 -11.74 7.01
C GLY A 164 -21.19 -11.69 6.03
N GLY A 165 -21.24 -10.88 4.97
CA GLY A 165 -20.12 -10.73 4.06
C GLY A 165 -20.18 -9.50 3.16
N GLU A 166 -21.37 -8.97 2.89
CA GLU A 166 -21.53 -7.75 2.09
C GLU A 166 -21.02 -6.51 2.84
N GLY A 167 -21.30 -6.41 4.14
CA GLY A 167 -20.80 -5.30 4.97
C GLY A 167 -19.28 -5.29 5.13
N GLU A 168 -18.65 -6.46 5.32
CA GLU A 168 -17.19 -6.56 5.38
C GLU A 168 -16.53 -6.17 4.05
N ARG A 169 -17.13 -6.59 2.92
CA ARG A 169 -16.66 -6.23 1.57
C ARG A 169 -16.84 -4.74 1.27
N ALA A 170 -18.00 -4.17 1.61
CA ALA A 170 -18.23 -2.74 1.43
C ALA A 170 -17.22 -1.91 2.22
N GLY A 171 -17.02 -2.22 3.51
CA GLY A 171 -16.02 -1.53 4.33
C GLY A 171 -14.59 -1.69 3.84
N TYR A 172 -14.25 -2.82 3.22
CA TYR A 172 -12.96 -3.00 2.55
C TYR A 172 -12.77 -1.97 1.42
N PHE A 173 -13.77 -1.79 0.55
CA PHE A 173 -13.70 -0.83 -0.56
C PHE A 173 -13.71 0.62 -0.07
N ASP A 174 -14.60 0.96 0.86
CA ASP A 174 -14.66 2.31 1.45
C ASP A 174 -13.31 2.69 2.09
N LEU A 175 -12.63 1.72 2.71
CA LEU A 175 -11.31 1.95 3.28
C LEU A 175 -10.25 2.23 2.23
N LEU A 176 -10.25 1.47 1.13
CA LEU A 176 -9.29 1.69 0.04
C LEU A 176 -9.54 3.02 -0.68
N GLU A 177 -10.80 3.41 -0.86
CA GLU A 177 -11.16 4.72 -1.39
C GLU A 177 -10.63 5.84 -0.48
N LEU A 178 -10.82 5.71 0.83
CA LEU A 178 -10.28 6.66 1.81
C LEU A 178 -8.73 6.71 1.78
N VAL A 179 -8.07 5.59 1.49
CA VAL A 179 -6.61 5.57 1.28
C VAL A 179 -6.22 6.30 -0.01
N LEU A 180 -6.97 6.15 -1.11
CA LEU A 180 -6.69 6.87 -2.35
C LEU A 180 -6.71 8.39 -2.17
N GLU A 181 -7.59 8.91 -1.32
CA GLU A 181 -7.67 10.35 -1.04
C GLU A 181 -6.36 10.92 -0.45
N VAL A 182 -5.60 10.10 0.29
CA VAL A 182 -4.36 10.52 0.95
C VAL A 182 -3.07 10.16 0.20
N LEU A 183 -3.16 9.38 -0.89
CA LEU A 183 -2.03 9.08 -1.77
C LEU A 183 -1.76 10.21 -2.77
#